data_AF-A0A2V7I7N4-F1
#
_entry.id   AF-A0A2V7I7N4-F1
#
_cell.length_a   1.000
_cell.length_b   1.000
_cell.length_c   1.000
_cell.angle_alpha   90.00
_cell.angle_beta   90.00
_cell.angle_gamma   90.00
#
_symmetry.space_group_name_H-M   'P 1'
#
loop_
_entity.id
_entity.type
_entity.pdbx_description
1 polymer ?
#
loop_
_entity_poly.entity_id
_entity_poly.type
_entity_poly.pdbx_seq_one_letter_code
_entity_poly.pdbx_strand_id
1 'polypeptide(L)'
;MNGLRALAPGAIIALTLGEAGSALLTDGAVVLRPSRLYTVSVVDRVGAGDAYAAGFLWATLTGRTVQQAVDAATALAALKCTVWGDVPLVTRAEVDELLASESTEIRR
;
A
#
# COMPACT_ATOMS: atom_id res chain seq x y z
N MET A 1 -12.26 14.22 4.60
CA MET A 1 -11.20 13.83 5.56
C MET A 1 -11.37 14.47 6.96
N ASN A 2 -11.74 15.75 7.08
CA ASN A 2 -11.93 16.39 8.40
C ASN A 2 -12.96 15.70 9.32
N GLY A 3 -14.06 15.19 8.78
CA GLY A 3 -15.06 14.46 9.57
C GLY A 3 -14.53 13.15 10.18
N LEU A 4 -13.77 12.36 9.40
CA LEU A 4 -13.14 11.13 9.90
C LEU A 4 -12.08 11.42 10.96
N ARG A 5 -11.30 12.49 10.79
CA ARG A 5 -10.32 12.93 11.80
C ARG A 5 -10.98 13.31 13.12
N ALA A 6 -12.16 13.96 13.07
CA ALA A 6 -12.88 14.31 14.29
C ALA A 6 -13.30 13.07 15.11
N LEU A 7 -13.58 11.95 14.44
CA LEU A 7 -13.94 10.69 15.08
C LEU A 7 -12.74 9.91 15.64
N ALA A 8 -11.55 10.08 15.03
CA ALA A 8 -10.34 9.39 15.44
C ALA A 8 -9.10 10.31 15.33
N PRO A 9 -8.91 11.24 16.29
CA PRO A 9 -7.88 12.29 16.18
C PRO A 9 -6.44 11.77 16.14
N GLY A 10 -6.18 10.62 16.77
CA GLY A 10 -4.86 9.98 16.79
C GLY A 10 -4.65 8.90 15.74
N ALA A 11 -5.64 8.64 14.87
CA ALA A 11 -5.53 7.60 13.86
C ALA A 11 -4.84 8.12 12.59
N ILE A 12 -4.03 7.26 11.97
CA ILE A 12 -3.65 7.42 10.57
C ILE A 12 -4.84 6.93 9.74
N ILE A 13 -5.36 7.80 8.87
CA ILE A 13 -6.48 7.46 8.00
C ILE A 13 -5.95 7.26 6.58
N ALA A 14 -5.97 6.03 6.08
CA ALA A 14 -5.64 5.71 4.70
C ALA A 14 -6.90 5.63 3.84
N LEU A 15 -6.93 6.39 2.75
CA LEU A 15 -7.96 6.32 1.71
C LEU A 15 -7.35 5.71 0.45
N THR A 16 -7.78 4.51 0.07
CA THR A 16 -7.37 3.87 -1.19
C THR A 16 -8.13 4.46 -2.37
N LEU A 17 -7.42 4.79 -3.44
CA LEU A 17 -7.93 5.49 -4.63
C LEU A 17 -7.79 4.64 -5.90
N GLY A 18 -7.74 3.31 -5.75
CA GLY A 18 -7.56 2.38 -6.85
C GLY A 18 -6.20 2.58 -7.53
N GLU A 19 -6.21 2.70 -8.86
CA GLU A 19 -5.00 2.91 -9.68
C GLU A 19 -4.26 4.22 -9.37
N ALA A 20 -4.94 5.22 -8.79
CA ALA A 20 -4.32 6.45 -8.32
C ALA A 20 -3.56 6.29 -6.99
N GLY A 21 -3.47 5.07 -6.45
CA GLY A 21 -2.75 4.75 -5.22
C GLY A 21 -3.59 5.00 -3.98
N SER A 22 -3.06 5.75 -3.02
CA SER A 22 -3.73 6.04 -1.75
C SER A 22 -3.37 7.41 -1.21
N ALA A 23 -4.19 7.90 -0.29
CA ALA A 23 -4.00 9.15 0.43
C ALA A 23 -4.04 8.91 1.93
N LEU A 24 -2.96 9.24 2.64
CA LEU A 24 -2.90 9.08 4.09
C LEU A 24 -3.04 10.44 4.76
N LEU A 25 -3.98 10.56 5.70
CA LEU A 25 -4.00 11.65 6.66
C LEU A 25 -3.26 11.22 7.91
N THR A 26 -2.20 11.94 8.25
CA THR A 26 -1.46 11.72 9.50
C THR A 26 -1.75 12.83 10.52
N ASP A 27 -1.08 12.76 11.66
CA ASP A 27 -1.09 13.88 12.62
C ASP A 27 -0.62 15.19 11.93
N GLY A 28 -1.14 16.32 12.41
CA GLY A 28 -0.89 17.64 11.81
C GLY A 28 -1.59 17.90 10.46
N ALA A 29 -2.41 16.97 9.97
CA ALA A 29 -3.14 17.06 8.70
C ALA A 29 -2.25 17.01 7.46
N VAL A 30 -1.05 16.44 7.62
CA VAL A 30 -0.18 16.12 6.50
C VAL A 30 -0.82 15.00 5.69
N VAL A 31 -0.77 15.19 4.38
CA VAL A 31 -1.35 14.27 3.41
C VAL A 31 -0.19 13.57 2.70
N LEU A 32 0.02 12.28 3.02
CA LEU A 32 1.03 11.46 2.36
C LEU A 32 0.43 10.68 1.18
N ARG A 33 1.31 10.34 0.24
CA ARG A 33 1.03 9.54 -0.96
C ARG A 33 2.11 8.48 -1.11
N PRO A 34 1.84 7.35 -1.77
CA PRO A 34 2.90 6.46 -2.22
C PRO A 34 3.91 7.25 -3.05
N SER A 35 5.19 6.97 -2.85
CA SER A 35 6.30 7.57 -3.61
C SER A 35 6.24 7.18 -5.09
N ARG A 36 5.58 6.06 -5.41
CA ARG A 36 5.36 5.57 -6.77
C ARG A 36 4.07 4.77 -6.89
N LEU A 37 3.57 4.70 -8.11
CA LEU A 37 2.49 3.83 -8.53
C LEU A 37 3.06 2.77 -9.47
N TYR A 38 2.44 1.59 -9.50
CA TYR A 38 2.90 0.47 -10.31
C TYR A 38 1.95 0.21 -11.47
N THR A 39 2.53 -0.08 -12.63
CA THR A 39 1.78 -0.59 -13.78
C THR A 39 1.70 -2.10 -13.66
N VAL A 40 0.47 -2.61 -13.55
CA VAL A 40 0.20 -4.02 -13.26
C VAL A 40 -0.61 -4.64 -14.39
N SER A 41 -0.12 -5.74 -14.96
CA SER A 41 -0.95 -6.64 -15.75
C SER A 41 -1.86 -7.44 -14.80
N VAL A 42 -3.06 -6.90 -14.57
CA VAL A 42 -3.98 -7.42 -13.55
C VAL A 42 -4.46 -8.82 -13.91
N VAL A 43 -4.25 -9.76 -12.98
CA VAL A 43 -4.79 -11.13 -13.02
C VAL A 43 -6.08 -11.22 -12.21
N ASP A 44 -6.05 -10.77 -10.96
CA ASP A 44 -7.20 -10.78 -10.05
C ASP A 44 -7.11 -9.62 -9.05
N ARG A 45 -8.18 -8.87 -8.83
CA ARG A 45 -8.21 -7.70 -7.93
C ARG A 45 -8.74 -8.03 -6.54
N VAL A 46 -9.32 -9.23 -6.36
CA VAL A 46 -9.87 -9.63 -5.07
C VAL A 46 -8.75 -9.67 -4.03
N GLY A 47 -9.02 -9.13 -2.83
CA GLY A 47 -8.04 -9.06 -1.74
C GLY A 47 -6.99 -7.95 -1.85
N ALA A 48 -7.02 -7.08 -2.88
CA ALA A 48 -6.06 -5.98 -3.00
C ALA A 48 -6.11 -5.00 -1.81
N GLY A 49 -7.30 -4.75 -1.25
CA GLY A 49 -7.47 -3.92 -0.06
C GLY A 49 -6.89 -4.56 1.21
N ASP A 50 -7.09 -5.88 1.37
CA ASP A 50 -6.52 -6.64 2.49
C ASP A 50 -5.00 -6.70 2.39
N ALA A 51 -4.47 -6.90 1.18
CA ALA A 51 -3.04 -6.85 0.88
C ALA A 51 -2.44 -5.45 1.18
N TYR A 52 -3.16 -4.38 0.82
CA TYR A 52 -2.75 -3.02 1.18
C TYR A 52 -2.65 -2.84 2.70
N ALA A 53 -3.69 -3.22 3.44
CA ALA A 53 -3.71 -3.13 4.90
C ALA A 53 -2.60 -3.98 5.54
N ALA A 54 -2.41 -5.21 5.06
CA ALA A 54 -1.35 -6.10 5.53
C ALA A 54 0.04 -5.51 5.29
N GLY A 55 0.29 -4.92 4.11
CA GLY A 55 1.57 -4.30 3.78
C GLY A 55 1.86 -3.07 4.64
N PHE A 56 0.83 -2.24 4.88
CA PHE A 56 0.94 -1.07 5.75
C PHE A 56 1.26 -1.48 7.20
N LEU A 57 0.52 -2.45 7.74
CA LEU A 57 0.70 -2.96 9.10
C LEU A 57 2.06 -3.64 9.26
N TRP A 58 2.45 -4.48 8.31
CA TRP A 58 3.75 -5.15 8.31
C TRP A 58 4.91 -4.14 8.38
N ALA A 59 4.90 -3.13 7.52
CA ALA A 59 5.92 -2.09 7.53
C ALA A 59 5.91 -1.28 8.84
N THR A 60 4.73 -0.91 9.34
CA THR A 60 4.59 -0.16 10.60
C THR A 60 5.12 -0.97 11.79
N LEU A 61 4.70 -2.23 11.92
CA LEU A 61 5.10 -3.12 13.01
C LEU A 61 6.59 -3.50 12.96
N THR A 62 7.23 -3.36 11.80
CA THR A 62 8.68 -3.55 11.64
C THR A 62 9.50 -2.26 11.79
N GLY A 63 8.88 -1.18 12.28
CA GLY A 63 9.56 0.06 12.62
C GLY A 63 9.87 0.97 11.43
N ARG A 64 9.23 0.74 10.27
CA ARG A 64 9.38 1.62 9.11
C ARG A 64 8.61 2.93 9.32
N THR A 65 9.03 3.98 8.61
CA THR A 65 8.34 5.28 8.63
C THR A 65 6.95 5.18 7.97
N VAL A 66 6.07 6.15 8.22
CA VAL A 66 4.73 6.17 7.58
C VAL A 66 4.85 6.22 6.05
N GLN A 67 5.83 6.93 5.50
CA GLN A 67 6.09 6.97 4.07
C GLN A 67 6.49 5.58 3.54
N GLN A 68 7.42 4.91 4.23
CA GLN A 68 7.82 3.54 3.87
C GLN A 68 6.66 2.54 4.01
N ALA A 69 5.75 2.78 4.96
CA ALA A 69 4.57 1.93 5.15
C ALA A 69 3.53 2.09 4.03
N VAL A 70 3.27 3.32 3.57
CA VAL A 70 2.40 3.51 2.39
C VAL A 70 3.04 2.92 1.12
N ASP A 71 4.36 3.03 0.96
CA ASP A 71 5.06 2.45 -0.18
C ASP A 71 4.98 0.91 -0.17
N ALA A 72 5.16 0.29 0.99
CA ALA A 72 5.03 -1.15 1.17
C ALA A 72 3.58 -1.63 0.94
N ALA A 73 2.60 -0.89 1.44
CA ALA A 73 1.18 -1.17 1.23
C ALA A 73 0.82 -1.16 -0.27
N THR A 74 1.27 -0.13 -1.00
CA THR A 74 1.05 -0.02 -2.44
C THR A 74 1.77 -1.11 -3.23
N ALA A 75 3.01 -1.45 -2.85
CA ALA A 75 3.77 -2.54 -3.48
C ALA A 75 3.09 -3.90 -3.30
N LEU A 76 2.70 -4.24 -2.06
CA LEU A 76 2.05 -5.52 -1.78
C LEU A 76 0.67 -5.64 -2.45
N ALA A 77 -0.12 -4.56 -2.47
CA ALA A 77 -1.39 -4.54 -3.20
C ALA A 77 -1.20 -4.72 -4.72
N ALA A 78 -0.19 -4.07 -5.30
CA ALA A 78 0.13 -4.21 -6.71
C ALA A 78 0.60 -5.64 -7.07
N LEU A 79 1.46 -6.24 -6.24
CA LEU A 79 1.87 -7.64 -6.39
C LEU A 79 0.69 -8.60 -6.20
N LYS A 80 -0.22 -8.33 -5.25
CA LYS A 80 -1.43 -9.13 -5.07
C LYS A 80 -2.29 -9.16 -6.33
N CYS A 81 -2.38 -8.03 -7.05
CA CYS A 81 -3.13 -7.96 -8.29
C CYS A 81 -2.57 -8.86 -9.43
N THR A 82 -1.36 -9.42 -9.26
CA THR A 82 -0.72 -10.34 -10.23
C THR A 82 -0.93 -11.82 -9.92
N VAL A 83 -1.63 -12.17 -8.84
CA VAL A 83 -1.86 -13.56 -8.42
C VAL A 83 -3.35 -13.83 -8.20
N TRP A 84 -3.81 -15.04 -8.53
CA TRP A 84 -5.20 -15.46 -8.35
C TRP A 84 -5.65 -15.54 -6.89
N GLY A 85 -6.96 -15.38 -6.65
CA GLY A 85 -7.59 -15.56 -5.34
C GLY A 85 -7.59 -14.28 -4.51
N ASP A 86 -7.93 -14.38 -3.23
CA ASP A 86 -7.95 -13.26 -2.28
C ASP A 86 -6.64 -13.13 -1.48
N VAL A 87 -5.98 -14.26 -1.17
CA VAL A 87 -4.73 -14.27 -0.41
C VAL A 87 -3.55 -13.73 -1.26
N PRO A 88 -2.73 -12.82 -0.72
CA PRO A 88 -1.49 -12.39 -1.36
C PRO A 88 -0.40 -13.44 -1.19
N LEU A 89 -0.30 -14.38 -2.13
CA LEU A 89 0.79 -15.34 -2.24
C LEU A 89 2.07 -14.64 -2.76
N VAL A 90 2.59 -13.73 -1.94
CA VAL A 90 3.72 -12.86 -2.24
C VAL A 90 4.70 -12.96 -1.08
N THR A 91 5.98 -13.13 -1.39
CA THR A 91 7.06 -13.22 -0.42
C THR A 91 7.55 -11.82 -0.04
N ARG A 92 8.18 -11.74 1.14
CA ARG A 92 8.86 -10.52 1.57
C ARG A 92 9.93 -10.06 0.57
N ALA A 93 10.68 -11.00 -0.01
CA ALA A 93 11.76 -10.68 -0.95
C ALA A 93 11.23 -9.95 -2.19
N GLU A 94 10.10 -10.40 -2.74
CA GLU A 94 9.47 -9.74 -3.90
C GLU A 94 9.01 -8.32 -3.59
N VAL A 95 8.49 -8.08 -2.37
CA VAL A 95 8.13 -6.72 -1.94
C VAL A 95 9.37 -5.85 -1.80
N ASP A 96 10.42 -6.35 -1.14
CA ASP A 96 11.67 -5.59 -0.94
C ASP A 96 12.39 -5.33 -2.29
N GLU A 97 12.38 -6.28 -3.23
CA GLU A 97 12.89 -6.12 -4.61
C GLU A 97 12.12 -5.07 -5.40
N LEU A 98 10.78 -5.13 -5.38
CA LEU A 98 9.96 -4.11 -6.05
C LEU A 98 10.17 -2.73 -5.41
N LEU A 99 10.38 -2.68 -4.10
CA LEU A 99 10.67 -1.43 -3.40
C LEU A 99 12.06 -0.86 -3.75
N ALA A 100 13.04 -1.72 -4.06
CA ALA A 100 14.38 -1.30 -4.48
C ALA A 100 14.48 -1.02 -5.99
N SER A 101 13.51 -1.45 -6.79
CA SER A 101 13.50 -1.30 -8.24
C SER A 101 13.20 0.13 -8.69
N GLU A 102 13.96 0.62 -9.67
CA GLU A 102 13.67 1.87 -10.40
C GLU A 102 12.50 1.71 -11.40
N SER A 103 12.19 0.47 -11.81
CA SER A 103 11.04 0.16 -12.67
C SER A 103 9.75 0.10 -11.86
N THR A 104 8.68 0.68 -12.41
CA THR A 104 7.31 0.60 -11.89
C THR A 104 6.47 -0.49 -12.56
N GLU A 105 7.00 -1.16 -13.58
CA GLU A 105 6.35 -2.33 -14.20
C GLU A 105 6.58 -3.58 -13.36
N ILE A 106 5.50 -4.31 -13.05
CA ILE A 106 5.58 -5.63 -12.41
C ILE A 106 5.58 -6.70 -13.49
N ARG A 107 6.67 -7.46 -13.59
CA ARG A 107 6.84 -8.60 -14.50
C ARG A 107 6.91 -9.88 -13.67
N ARG A 108 6.03 -10.85 -13.94
CA ARG A 108 6.01 -12.19 -13.34
C ARG A 108 5.99 -13.25 -14.43
#